data_AF-M6D8H5-F1
#
_entry.id   AF-M6D8H5-F1
#
_cell.length_a   1.000
_cell.length_b   1.000
_cell.length_c   1.000
_cell.angle_alpha   90.00
_cell.angle_beta   90.00
_cell.angle_gamma   90.00
#
_symmetry.space_group_name_H-M   'P 1'
#
loop_
_entity.id
_entity.type
_entity.pdbx_description
1 polymer ?
#
loop_
_entity_poly.entity_id
_entity_poly.type
_entity_poly.pdbx_seq_one_letter_code
_entity_poly.pdbx_strand_id
1 'polypeptide(L)'
;MKSKFLFLFLLFLPVVLFAEAQAVYLRSGQILHGDVVNQTATYIDLKLQNGETKRIQKENILRISYREPQKEEPKKTEPVTAVEKQEPKKEEPAIVFPPSIVKVAKRAVRNPLERHYVDIYLGVGSGTFSPQTVDFYYKYQNIRSLFIDATPFYLAGSPNRTAGTSVSAGINYKFKKFSLEAGGMEINTSTSSKNLGPEGDPIVVYGSYPEQMKAAFFKGSYSALSRSNFELYPSIGYIRTWNRTKDSHSQVFQPDSVGGKSNFQASESLIGTSVGIGFAYLFGSKFEVRPEFETLTMKGSQSIHQDYTAIFLAPPFTLFVLPADYSFDWKAKGTHTSLKLSYFWKMGIGFFIKYDSYQWKYSLQDGSFPITLSLDSDPPTLSELVSWNFSQKLLAQTINATGKATSIQFGVSKTLNFGPEENY
;
A
#
# COMPACT_ATOMS: atom_id res chain seq x y z
N MET A 1 -0.13 -9.42 -25.44
CA MET A 1 -0.55 -8.21 -24.70
C MET A 1 -2.06 -7.97 -24.64
N LYS A 2 -2.90 -8.60 -25.49
CA LYS A 2 -4.37 -8.41 -25.48
C LYS A 2 -5.13 -9.09 -24.32
N SER A 3 -4.51 -10.06 -23.63
CA SER A 3 -5.15 -10.83 -22.54
C SER A 3 -5.23 -10.10 -21.19
N LYS A 4 -4.32 -9.15 -20.90
CA LYS A 4 -4.32 -8.42 -19.60
C LYS A 4 -5.42 -7.35 -19.51
N PHE A 5 -5.90 -6.81 -20.64
CA PHE A 5 -7.03 -5.88 -20.67
C PHE A 5 -8.38 -6.58 -20.44
N LEU A 6 -8.50 -7.86 -20.84
CA LEU A 6 -9.73 -8.65 -20.62
C LEU A 6 -9.98 -8.91 -19.13
N PHE A 7 -8.91 -9.08 -18.34
CA PHE A 7 -9.00 -9.32 -16.90
C PHE A 7 -9.40 -8.06 -16.11
N LEU A 8 -8.99 -6.88 -16.58
CA LEU A 8 -9.40 -5.60 -15.98
C LEU A 8 -10.87 -5.28 -16.30
N PHE A 9 -11.40 -5.73 -17.44
CA PHE A 9 -12.81 -5.54 -17.82
C PHE A 9 -13.75 -6.50 -17.07
N LEU A 10 -13.29 -7.70 -16.72
CA LEU A 10 -14.06 -8.66 -15.91
C LEU A 10 -14.27 -8.21 -14.46
N LEU A 11 -13.39 -7.36 -13.92
CA LEU A 11 -13.52 -6.78 -12.58
C LEU A 11 -14.59 -5.67 -12.46
N PHE A 12 -15.14 -5.21 -13.59
CA PHE A 12 -16.17 -4.16 -13.65
C PHE A 12 -17.54 -4.68 -14.11
N LEU A 13 -17.74 -5.99 -14.27
CA LEU A 13 -19.08 -6.53 -14.47
C LEU A 13 -19.88 -6.37 -13.17
N PRO A 14 -21.06 -5.72 -13.19
CA PRO A 14 -21.95 -5.72 -12.05
C PRO A 14 -22.37 -7.16 -11.80
N VAL A 15 -21.96 -7.72 -10.66
CA VAL A 15 -22.56 -8.93 -10.13
C VAL A 15 -24.03 -8.57 -9.89
N VAL A 16 -24.90 -9.04 -10.77
CA VAL A 16 -26.35 -9.03 -10.53
C VAL A 16 -26.56 -9.97 -9.37
N LEU A 17 -26.61 -9.39 -8.16
CA LEU A 17 -27.01 -10.09 -6.95
C LEU A 17 -28.39 -10.67 -7.21
N PHE A 18 -28.50 -12.00 -7.21
CA PHE A 18 -29.77 -12.69 -7.12
C PHE A 18 -30.52 -12.12 -5.92
N ALA A 19 -31.67 -11.49 -6.16
CA ALA A 19 -32.54 -11.02 -5.09
C ALA A 19 -33.03 -12.26 -4.32
N GLU A 20 -32.78 -12.29 -3.01
CA GLU A 20 -33.37 -13.29 -2.11
C GLU A 20 -34.90 -13.12 -2.12
N ALA A 21 -35.63 -14.22 -2.32
CA ALA A 21 -37.08 -14.22 -2.41
C ALA A 21 -37.72 -13.68 -1.11
N GLN A 22 -38.59 -12.69 -1.23
CA GLN A 22 -39.23 -12.03 -0.09
C GLN A 22 -40.54 -12.74 0.28
N ALA A 23 -40.89 -12.75 1.57
CA ALA A 23 -42.16 -13.29 2.06
C ALA A 23 -43.10 -12.15 2.49
N VAL A 24 -44.25 -12.02 1.83
CA VAL A 24 -45.30 -11.05 2.16
C VAL A 24 -46.38 -11.75 2.98
N TYR A 25 -46.56 -11.31 4.23
CA TYR A 25 -47.62 -11.80 5.12
C TYR A 25 -48.85 -10.91 4.95
N LEU A 26 -49.97 -11.51 4.56
CA LEU A 26 -51.24 -10.80 4.43
C LEU A 26 -52.02 -10.82 5.76
N ARG A 27 -52.84 -9.80 5.99
CA ARG A 27 -53.75 -9.74 7.16
C ARG A 27 -54.77 -10.89 7.17
N SER A 28 -55.04 -11.50 6.02
CA SER A 28 -55.87 -12.69 5.87
C SER A 28 -55.20 -13.99 6.37
N GLY A 29 -53.93 -13.93 6.80
CA GLY A 29 -53.15 -15.09 7.24
C GLY A 29 -52.40 -15.82 6.12
N GLN A 30 -52.60 -15.44 4.85
CA GLN A 30 -51.89 -16.03 3.71
C GLN A 30 -50.47 -15.45 3.57
N ILE A 31 -49.51 -16.31 3.19
CA ILE A 31 -48.11 -15.94 2.94
C ILE A 31 -47.83 -16.09 1.44
N LEU A 32 -47.30 -15.03 0.81
CA LEU A 32 -46.91 -15.04 -0.59
C LEU A 32 -45.40 -14.87 -0.72
N HIS A 33 -44.77 -15.73 -1.53
CA HIS A 33 -43.33 -15.70 -1.78
C HIS A 33 -43.05 -15.13 -3.17
N GLY A 34 -42.23 -14.10 -3.26
CA GLY A 34 -41.89 -13.46 -4.53
C GLY A 34 -41.05 -12.20 -4.38
N ASP A 35 -40.69 -11.61 -5.51
CA ASP A 35 -39.87 -10.40 -5.55
C ASP A 35 -40.77 -9.17 -5.70
N VAL A 36 -40.58 -8.17 -4.83
CA VAL A 36 -41.29 -6.90 -4.97
C VAL A 36 -40.63 -6.10 -6.10
N VAL A 37 -41.33 -6.00 -7.23
CA VAL A 37 -40.82 -5.33 -8.45
C VAL A 37 -41.08 -3.84 -8.42
N ASN A 38 -42.22 -3.41 -7.85
CA ASN A 38 -42.59 -2.01 -7.75
C ASN A 38 -43.34 -1.73 -6.45
N GLN A 39 -43.11 -0.55 -5.86
CA GLN A 39 -43.71 -0.13 -4.60
C GLN A 39 -44.17 1.33 -4.69
N THR A 40 -45.44 1.57 -4.42
CA THR A 40 -46.04 2.91 -4.31
C THR A 40 -46.51 3.19 -2.88
N ALA A 41 -47.13 4.35 -2.65
CA ALA A 41 -47.71 4.69 -1.36
C ALA A 41 -48.87 3.75 -0.96
N THR A 42 -49.61 3.20 -1.94
CA THR A 42 -50.87 2.46 -1.70
C THR A 42 -50.78 0.97 -2.04
N TYR A 43 -49.86 0.53 -2.91
CA TYR A 43 -49.74 -0.88 -3.32
C TYR A 43 -48.29 -1.32 -3.56
N ILE A 44 -48.11 -2.63 -3.65
CA ILE A 44 -46.90 -3.30 -4.15
C ILE A 44 -47.26 -4.22 -5.32
N ASP A 45 -46.34 -4.38 -6.28
CA ASP A 45 -46.42 -5.39 -7.33
C ASP A 45 -45.41 -6.51 -7.02
N LEU A 46 -45.93 -7.71 -6.73
CA LEU A 46 -45.15 -8.89 -6.32
C LEU A 46 -45.05 -9.88 -7.49
N LYS A 47 -43.83 -10.22 -7.91
CA LYS A 47 -43.59 -11.26 -8.91
C LYS A 47 -43.42 -12.60 -8.22
N LEU A 48 -44.39 -13.50 -8.42
CA LEU A 48 -44.40 -14.84 -7.85
C LEU A 48 -43.41 -15.75 -8.59
N GLN A 49 -43.06 -16.88 -7.96
CA GLN A 49 -42.12 -17.86 -8.54
C GLN A 49 -42.58 -18.46 -9.88
N ASN A 50 -43.90 -18.45 -10.14
CA ASN A 50 -44.48 -18.86 -11.43
C ASN A 50 -44.33 -17.81 -12.54
N GLY A 51 -43.68 -16.67 -12.27
CA GLY A 51 -43.46 -15.57 -13.21
C GLY A 51 -44.61 -14.55 -13.30
N GLU A 52 -45.72 -14.80 -12.62
CA GLU A 52 -46.90 -13.93 -12.61
C GLU A 52 -46.71 -12.73 -11.67
N THR A 53 -47.20 -11.55 -12.08
CA THR A 53 -47.12 -10.33 -11.25
C THR A 53 -48.48 -10.03 -10.62
N LYS A 54 -48.54 -10.03 -9.28
CA LYS A 54 -49.76 -9.78 -8.51
C LYS A 54 -49.67 -8.46 -7.76
N ARG A 55 -50.66 -7.59 -7.97
CA ARG A 55 -50.78 -6.32 -7.24
C ARG A 55 -51.46 -6.52 -5.90
N ILE A 56 -50.85 -6.04 -4.82
CA ILE A 56 -51.34 -6.16 -3.44
C ILE A 56 -51.40 -4.78 -2.82
N GLN A 57 -52.57 -4.40 -2.29
CA GLN A 57 -52.72 -3.15 -1.54
C GLN A 57 -52.08 -3.26 -0.15
N LYS A 58 -51.38 -2.21 0.28
CA LYS A 58 -50.63 -2.21 1.56
C LYS A 58 -51.51 -2.35 2.79
N GLU A 59 -52.76 -1.93 2.71
CA GLU A 59 -53.77 -2.12 3.76
C GLU A 59 -53.96 -3.61 4.11
N ASN A 60 -53.80 -4.49 3.12
CA ASN A 60 -53.95 -5.93 3.27
C ASN A 60 -52.65 -6.64 3.72
N ILE A 61 -51.54 -5.91 3.88
CA ILE A 61 -50.24 -6.46 4.26
C ILE A 61 -50.04 -6.28 5.77
N LEU A 62 -49.64 -7.37 6.42
CA LEU A 62 -49.24 -7.37 7.83
C LEU A 62 -47.76 -7.03 7.99
N ARG A 63 -46.87 -7.71 7.22
CA ARG A 63 -45.42 -7.45 7.19
C ARG A 63 -44.78 -8.03 5.94
N ILE A 64 -43.62 -7.51 5.55
CA ILE A 64 -42.77 -8.06 4.49
C ILE A 64 -41.46 -8.49 5.15
N SER A 65 -41.12 -9.79 5.03
CA SER A 65 -39.84 -10.32 5.52
C SER A 65 -38.88 -10.49 4.35
N TYR A 66 -37.69 -9.91 4.50
CA TYR A 66 -36.60 -9.97 3.54
C TYR A 66 -35.59 -11.10 3.87
N ARG A 67 -35.96 -12.04 4.77
CA ARG A 67 -35.13 -13.18 5.19
C ARG A 67 -36.02 -14.36 5.62
N GLU A 68 -35.69 -15.58 5.20
CA GLU A 68 -36.43 -16.79 5.61
C GLU A 68 -36.43 -16.96 7.15
N PRO A 69 -37.58 -17.19 7.79
CA PRO A 69 -37.62 -17.56 9.20
C PRO A 69 -37.17 -19.01 9.38
N GLN A 70 -36.12 -19.23 10.18
CA GLN A 70 -35.79 -20.55 10.72
C GLN A 70 -36.99 -21.13 11.47
N LYS A 71 -37.26 -22.42 11.27
CA LYS A 71 -38.25 -23.21 12.02
C LYS A 71 -38.01 -23.03 13.53
N GLU A 72 -38.94 -22.38 14.23
CA GLU A 72 -39.03 -22.44 15.69
C GLU A 72 -39.86 -23.66 16.09
N GLU A 73 -39.26 -24.57 16.85
CA GLU A 73 -39.95 -25.63 17.58
C GLU A 73 -40.70 -25.05 18.79
N PRO A 74 -41.86 -25.64 19.17
CA PRO A 74 -42.80 -25.02 20.10
C PRO A 74 -42.37 -25.22 21.56
N LYS A 75 -42.20 -24.13 22.31
CA LYS A 75 -42.16 -24.20 23.78
C LYS A 75 -43.55 -23.99 24.38
N LYS A 76 -44.05 -25.10 24.91
CA LYS A 76 -45.06 -25.30 25.95
C LYS A 76 -45.76 -24.05 26.52
N THR A 77 -47.07 -24.07 26.30
CA THR A 77 -48.17 -23.57 27.12
C THR A 77 -48.03 -23.98 28.59
N GLU A 78 -48.35 -23.05 29.50
CA GLU A 78 -49.12 -23.29 30.74
C GLU A 78 -49.78 -21.96 31.20
N PRO A 79 -50.90 -22.01 31.95
CA PRO A 79 -52.06 -21.17 31.66
C PRO A 79 -52.32 -19.96 32.58
N VAL A 80 -53.08 -19.04 31.97
CA VAL A 80 -53.97 -17.98 32.47
C VAL A 80 -54.38 -18.06 33.94
N THR A 81 -54.21 -16.94 34.67
CA THR A 81 -55.05 -16.59 35.82
C THR A 81 -55.80 -15.30 35.52
N ALA A 82 -57.10 -15.32 35.77
CA ALA A 82 -58.08 -14.30 35.45
C ALA A 82 -58.25 -13.27 36.58
N VAL A 83 -58.31 -11.99 36.18
CA VAL A 83 -59.32 -10.95 36.50
C VAL A 83 -59.47 -10.39 37.94
N GLU A 84 -59.53 -9.04 37.94
CA GLU A 84 -60.19 -8.09 38.87
C GLU A 84 -59.50 -7.56 40.15
N LYS A 85 -59.11 -6.28 40.11
CA LYS A 85 -59.84 -5.18 40.80
C LYS A 85 -59.34 -3.76 40.44
N GLN A 86 -60.30 -2.85 40.29
CA GLN A 86 -60.26 -1.37 40.24
C GLN A 86 -59.48 -0.78 41.44
N GLU A 87 -58.78 0.37 41.46
CA GLU A 87 -59.02 1.80 41.13
C GLU A 87 -57.74 2.58 41.63
N PRO A 88 -57.56 3.92 41.61
CA PRO A 88 -57.89 4.99 40.67
C PRO A 88 -56.65 5.84 40.23
N LYS A 89 -56.89 6.80 39.32
CA LYS A 89 -55.99 7.82 38.74
C LYS A 89 -54.92 8.43 39.68
N LYS A 90 -53.68 8.50 39.19
CA LYS A 90 -52.73 9.58 39.48
C LYS A 90 -52.33 10.25 38.16
N GLU A 91 -52.60 11.54 38.07
CA GLU A 91 -52.02 12.42 37.04
C GLU A 91 -50.50 12.47 37.23
N GLU A 92 -49.75 11.90 36.29
CA GLU A 92 -48.34 12.23 36.12
C GLU A 92 -48.23 13.54 35.32
N PRO A 93 -47.39 14.50 35.76
CA PRO A 93 -47.20 15.75 35.04
C PRO A 93 -46.60 15.46 33.66
N ALA A 94 -47.14 16.11 32.63
CA ALA A 94 -46.60 16.06 31.29
C ALA A 94 -45.11 16.41 31.30
N ILE A 95 -44.26 15.39 31.18
CA ILE A 95 -42.84 15.55 30.90
C ILE A 95 -42.78 16.16 29.50
N VAL A 96 -42.57 17.48 29.45
CA VAL A 96 -42.15 18.16 28.23
C VAL A 96 -40.75 17.63 27.95
N PHE A 97 -40.67 16.59 27.12
CA PHE A 97 -39.40 16.16 26.54
C PHE A 97 -38.82 17.38 25.82
N PRO A 98 -37.63 17.88 26.19
CA PRO A 98 -36.96 18.86 25.35
C PRO A 98 -36.82 18.24 23.95
N PRO A 99 -37.06 19.00 22.87
CA PRO A 99 -36.98 18.45 21.53
C PRO A 99 -35.66 17.70 21.39
N SER A 100 -35.73 16.41 21.07
CA SER A 100 -34.54 15.60 20.84
C SER A 100 -33.72 16.37 19.80
N ILE A 101 -32.59 16.94 20.21
CA ILE A 101 -31.64 17.51 19.26
C ILE A 101 -31.11 16.31 18.49
N VAL A 102 -31.82 15.95 17.42
CA VAL A 102 -31.34 14.99 16.44
C VAL A 102 -30.12 15.68 15.86
N LYS A 103 -28.93 15.33 16.38
CA LYS A 103 -27.65 15.76 15.81
C LYS A 103 -27.62 15.17 14.40
N VAL A 104 -28.13 15.93 13.44
CA VAL A 104 -28.09 15.56 12.02
C VAL A 104 -26.61 15.37 11.71
N ALA A 105 -26.25 14.16 11.30
CA ALA A 105 -24.88 13.85 10.97
C ALA A 105 -24.49 14.69 9.75
N LYS A 106 -23.64 15.69 9.98
CA LYS A 106 -23.12 16.57 8.93
C LYS A 106 -21.76 16.09 8.43
N ARG A 107 -21.43 16.47 7.21
CA ARG A 107 -20.17 16.15 6.54
C ARG A 107 -19.60 17.39 5.84
N ALA A 108 -18.27 17.44 5.72
CA ALA A 108 -17.59 18.49 4.97
C ALA A 108 -17.92 18.41 3.47
N VAL A 109 -18.27 19.55 2.87
CA VAL A 109 -18.44 19.64 1.42
C VAL A 109 -17.09 19.41 0.73
N ARG A 110 -17.08 18.47 -0.22
CA ARG A 110 -15.86 18.05 -0.94
C ARG A 110 -15.69 18.74 -2.29
N ASN A 111 -16.70 19.50 -2.73
CA ASN A 111 -16.69 20.28 -3.96
C ASN A 111 -15.45 21.21 -4.01
N PRO A 112 -14.59 21.11 -5.04
CA PRO A 112 -13.37 21.92 -5.16
C PRO A 112 -13.63 23.44 -5.23
N LEU A 113 -14.86 23.89 -5.49
CA LEU A 113 -15.18 25.32 -5.53
C LEU A 113 -15.46 25.91 -4.13
N GLU A 114 -15.82 25.07 -3.16
CA GLU A 114 -16.36 25.51 -1.86
C GLU A 114 -15.61 24.91 -0.67
N ARG A 115 -14.88 23.81 -0.87
CA ARG A 115 -14.24 23.06 0.21
C ARG A 115 -13.27 23.90 1.03
N HIS A 116 -13.27 23.69 2.34
CA HIS A 116 -12.23 24.19 3.23
C HIS A 116 -12.10 23.23 4.41
N TYR A 117 -11.09 22.38 4.39
CA TYR A 117 -10.89 21.38 5.45
C TYR A 117 -9.44 20.90 5.53
N VAL A 118 -9.11 20.29 6.66
CA VAL A 118 -7.90 19.47 6.84
C VAL A 118 -8.32 18.00 6.94
N ASP A 119 -7.70 17.14 6.15
CA ASP A 119 -7.80 15.68 6.25
C ASP A 119 -6.54 15.10 6.87
N ILE A 120 -6.66 14.41 8.00
CA ILE A 120 -5.59 13.61 8.58
C ILE A 120 -5.86 12.16 8.21
N TYR A 121 -4.85 11.40 7.78
CA TYR A 121 -5.04 10.01 7.40
C TYR A 121 -3.94 9.09 7.93
N LEU A 122 -4.32 7.84 8.16
CA LEU A 122 -3.44 6.74 8.58
C LEU A 122 -3.82 5.50 7.78
N GLY A 123 -2.82 4.79 7.25
CA GLY A 123 -2.99 3.58 6.45
C GLY A 123 -2.04 2.47 6.87
N VAL A 124 -2.50 1.24 6.76
CA VAL A 124 -1.72 0.01 6.99
C VAL A 124 -2.04 -1.02 5.92
N GLY A 125 -1.07 -1.83 5.54
CA GLY A 125 -1.28 -2.90 4.59
C GLY A 125 0.01 -3.65 4.28
N SER A 126 0.14 -4.08 3.04
CA SER A 126 1.27 -4.88 2.59
C SER A 126 1.98 -4.21 1.41
N GLY A 127 3.29 -4.36 1.35
CA GLY A 127 4.10 -3.81 0.27
C GLY A 127 5.36 -4.62 0.01
N THR A 128 5.92 -4.38 -1.17
CA THR A 128 7.23 -4.89 -1.57
C THR A 128 8.11 -3.71 -1.94
N PHE A 129 9.33 -3.71 -1.42
CA PHE A 129 10.41 -2.83 -1.80
C PHE A 129 11.52 -3.70 -2.39
N SER A 130 11.99 -3.30 -3.57
CA SER A 130 13.07 -3.94 -4.30
C SER A 130 14.11 -2.87 -4.56
N PRO A 131 15.08 -2.65 -3.64
CA PRO A 131 16.20 -1.76 -3.87
C PRO A 131 17.11 -2.33 -4.96
N GLN A 132 17.91 -1.46 -5.55
CA GLN A 132 19.01 -1.87 -6.43
C GLN A 132 20.15 -2.54 -5.64
N THR A 133 20.25 -2.29 -4.34
CA THR A 133 21.46 -2.43 -3.53
C THR A 133 22.18 -3.76 -3.70
N VAL A 134 21.49 -4.86 -3.41
CA VAL A 134 22.07 -6.20 -3.45
C VAL A 134 22.42 -6.58 -4.90
N ASP A 135 21.52 -6.28 -5.83
CA ASP A 135 21.65 -6.61 -7.25
C ASP A 135 22.83 -5.87 -7.90
N PHE A 136 22.95 -4.56 -7.64
CA PHE A 136 24.05 -3.71 -8.11
C PHE A 136 25.38 -4.15 -7.50
N TYR A 137 25.41 -4.36 -6.19
CA TYR A 137 26.61 -4.77 -5.46
C TYR A 137 27.21 -6.06 -6.01
N TYR A 138 26.41 -7.13 -6.11
CA TYR A 138 26.91 -8.41 -6.61
C TYR A 138 27.26 -8.35 -8.10
N LYS A 139 26.51 -7.62 -8.95
CA LYS A 139 26.90 -7.42 -10.36
C LYS A 139 28.22 -6.68 -10.49
N TYR A 140 28.43 -5.65 -9.68
CA TYR A 140 29.68 -4.89 -9.66
C TYR A 140 30.85 -5.76 -9.22
N GLN A 141 30.70 -6.50 -8.12
CA GLN A 141 31.73 -7.42 -7.62
C GLN A 141 32.08 -8.51 -8.64
N ASN A 142 31.11 -9.01 -9.39
CA ASN A 142 31.34 -9.97 -10.48
C ASN A 142 32.13 -9.40 -11.64
N ILE A 143 31.77 -8.20 -12.10
CA ILE A 143 32.53 -7.57 -13.18
C ILE A 143 33.94 -7.25 -12.68
N ARG A 144 34.06 -6.63 -11.50
CA ARG A 144 35.36 -6.30 -10.88
C ARG A 144 36.27 -7.52 -10.78
N SER A 145 35.76 -8.65 -10.28
CA SER A 145 36.55 -9.87 -10.10
C SER A 145 37.15 -10.40 -11.41
N LEU A 146 36.42 -10.30 -12.52
CA LEU A 146 36.96 -10.61 -13.85
C LEU A 146 38.10 -9.69 -14.30
N PHE A 147 38.16 -8.44 -13.81
CA PHE A 147 39.20 -7.48 -14.17
C PHE A 147 40.47 -7.57 -13.31
N ILE A 148 40.38 -8.17 -12.12
CA ILE A 148 41.50 -8.30 -11.18
C ILE A 148 41.92 -9.76 -10.97
N ASP A 149 41.48 -10.66 -11.86
CA ASP A 149 41.69 -12.10 -11.78
C ASP A 149 41.31 -12.70 -10.41
N ALA A 150 40.29 -12.12 -9.76
CA ALA A 150 39.72 -12.65 -8.53
C ALA A 150 38.53 -13.57 -8.84
N THR A 151 38.14 -14.40 -7.87
CA THR A 151 37.04 -15.35 -7.99
C THR A 151 35.67 -14.63 -8.00
N PRO A 152 34.88 -14.67 -9.10
CA PRO A 152 33.55 -14.04 -9.16
C PRO A 152 32.49 -14.79 -8.32
N PHE A 153 31.53 -14.04 -7.74
CA PHE A 153 30.37 -14.58 -7.02
C PHE A 153 29.07 -14.16 -7.71
N TYR A 154 28.47 -15.03 -8.50
CA TYR A 154 27.26 -14.70 -9.25
C TYR A 154 25.98 -14.96 -8.47
N LEU A 155 24.97 -14.11 -8.69
CA LEU A 155 23.62 -14.34 -8.19
C LEU A 155 23.03 -15.57 -8.89
N ALA A 156 22.69 -16.59 -8.10
CA ALA A 156 22.02 -17.81 -8.57
C ALA A 156 20.52 -17.54 -8.74
N GLY A 157 20.20 -16.78 -9.79
CA GLY A 157 18.86 -16.31 -10.09
C GLY A 157 18.50 -14.99 -9.40
N SER A 158 17.27 -14.54 -9.62
CA SER A 158 16.77 -13.30 -9.03
C SER A 158 16.48 -13.48 -7.54
N PRO A 159 16.77 -12.49 -6.68
CA PRO A 159 16.39 -12.53 -5.28
C PRO A 159 14.88 -12.76 -5.11
N ASN A 160 14.52 -13.70 -4.23
CA ASN A 160 13.14 -13.97 -3.88
C ASN A 160 12.66 -12.95 -2.84
N ARG A 161 11.55 -12.26 -3.12
CA ARG A 161 11.05 -11.16 -2.29
C ARG A 161 9.67 -11.47 -1.75
N THR A 162 9.54 -11.42 -0.43
CA THR A 162 8.27 -11.59 0.26
C THR A 162 7.77 -10.25 0.78
N ALA A 163 6.53 -9.93 0.43
CA ALA A 163 5.88 -8.70 0.85
C ALA A 163 5.80 -8.62 2.38
N GLY A 164 6.17 -7.46 2.93
CA GLY A 164 6.06 -7.18 4.35
C GLY A 164 4.98 -6.14 4.65
N THR A 165 5.05 -5.59 5.86
CA THR A 165 4.14 -4.54 6.31
C THR A 165 4.42 -3.22 5.59
N SER A 166 3.35 -2.50 5.26
CA SER A 166 3.40 -1.11 4.80
C SER A 166 2.53 -0.22 5.66
N VAL A 167 3.03 0.95 6.04
CA VAL A 167 2.30 1.93 6.85
C VAL A 167 2.43 3.30 6.20
N SER A 168 1.38 4.12 6.25
CA SER A 168 1.44 5.52 5.83
C SER A 168 0.66 6.43 6.76
N ALA A 169 1.08 7.69 6.80
CA ALA A 169 0.41 8.74 7.55
C ALA A 169 0.56 10.06 6.81
N GLY A 170 -0.39 10.97 7.00
CA GLY A 170 -0.24 12.33 6.48
C GLY A 170 -1.42 13.22 6.75
N ILE A 171 -1.27 14.45 6.27
CA ILE A 171 -2.19 15.56 6.44
C ILE A 171 -2.36 16.22 5.08
N ASN A 172 -3.60 16.48 4.69
CA ASN A 172 -3.94 17.19 3.47
C ASN A 172 -4.85 18.38 3.80
N TYR A 173 -4.33 19.59 3.63
CA TYR A 173 -5.12 20.81 3.68
C TYR A 173 -5.72 21.10 2.31
N LYS A 174 -7.02 21.30 2.25
CA LYS A 174 -7.74 21.67 1.03
C LYS A 174 -8.52 22.95 1.24
N PHE A 175 -8.24 23.96 0.41
CA PHE A 175 -8.93 25.23 0.40
C PHE A 175 -9.30 25.62 -1.03
N LYS A 176 -10.60 25.55 -1.34
CA LYS A 176 -11.13 25.71 -2.69
C LYS A 176 -10.30 24.85 -3.67
N LYS A 177 -9.74 25.48 -4.70
CA LYS A 177 -8.92 24.85 -5.73
C LYS A 177 -7.49 24.50 -5.30
N PHE A 178 -7.07 24.87 -4.10
CA PHE A 178 -5.73 24.60 -3.60
C PHE A 178 -5.71 23.38 -2.68
N SER A 179 -4.65 22.59 -2.77
CA SER A 179 -4.38 21.48 -1.85
C SER A 179 -2.90 21.43 -1.51
N LEU A 180 -2.60 21.23 -0.23
CA LEU A 180 -1.26 21.00 0.30
C LEU A 180 -1.28 19.69 1.06
N GLU A 181 -0.39 18.76 0.71
CA GLU A 181 -0.30 17.43 1.30
C GLU A 181 1.12 17.20 1.84
N ALA A 182 1.20 16.78 3.09
CA ALA A 182 2.44 16.36 3.74
C ALA A 182 2.24 14.97 4.33
N GLY A 183 3.19 14.07 4.16
CA GLY A 183 3.04 12.71 4.65
C GLY A 183 4.30 11.89 4.58
N GLY A 184 4.16 10.63 4.98
CA GLY A 184 5.23 9.66 4.88
C GLY A 184 4.70 8.24 4.82
N MET A 185 5.59 7.32 4.47
CA MET A 185 5.31 5.90 4.44
C MET A 185 6.54 5.07 4.81
N GLU A 186 6.28 3.85 5.26
CA GLU A 186 7.27 2.81 5.47
C GLU A 186 6.82 1.54 4.74
N ILE A 187 7.77 0.86 4.09
CA ILE A 187 7.56 -0.45 3.45
C ILE A 187 8.70 -1.36 3.92
N ASN A 188 8.32 -2.50 4.46
CA ASN A 188 9.25 -3.56 4.85
C ASN A 188 9.15 -4.72 3.85
N THR A 189 10.25 -5.39 3.56
CA THR A 189 10.33 -6.54 2.65
C THR A 189 11.40 -7.50 3.13
N SER A 190 11.13 -8.80 3.00
CA SER A 190 12.14 -9.84 3.24
C SER A 190 12.66 -10.33 1.90
N THR A 191 13.97 -10.25 1.69
CA THR A 191 14.60 -10.62 0.41
C THR A 191 15.62 -11.71 0.65
N SER A 192 15.41 -12.89 0.07
CA SER A 192 16.41 -13.95 0.08
C SER A 192 17.14 -14.07 -1.24
N SER A 193 18.45 -14.29 -1.18
CA SER A 193 19.25 -14.59 -2.37
C SER A 193 20.22 -15.73 -2.11
N LYS A 194 20.56 -16.42 -3.20
CA LYS A 194 21.62 -17.42 -3.25
C LYS A 194 22.69 -16.90 -4.20
N ASN A 195 23.93 -16.85 -3.75
CA ASN A 195 25.08 -16.56 -4.60
C ASN A 195 25.95 -17.81 -4.73
N LEU A 196 26.55 -18.02 -5.90
CA LEU A 196 27.41 -19.16 -6.19
C LEU A 196 28.79 -18.67 -6.63
N GLY A 197 29.83 -19.30 -6.10
CA GLY A 197 31.20 -19.20 -6.60
C GLY A 197 31.41 -20.09 -7.84
N PRO A 198 32.55 -19.99 -8.52
CA PRO A 198 32.82 -20.61 -9.81
C PRO A 198 33.58 -21.95 -9.72
N GLU A 199 33.75 -22.52 -8.52
CA GLU A 199 34.52 -23.75 -8.30
C GLU A 199 33.72 -25.04 -8.57
N GLY A 200 34.43 -26.16 -8.76
CA GLY A 200 33.86 -27.50 -8.93
C GLY A 200 32.95 -27.92 -7.77
N ASP A 201 33.25 -27.44 -6.57
CA ASP A 201 32.35 -27.36 -5.42
C ASP A 201 32.10 -25.88 -5.08
N PRO A 202 30.96 -25.28 -5.47
CA PRO A 202 30.80 -23.83 -5.40
C PRO A 202 30.58 -23.35 -3.96
N ILE A 203 31.27 -22.27 -3.57
CA ILE A 203 30.91 -21.51 -2.38
C ILE A 203 29.50 -20.95 -2.56
N VAL A 204 28.60 -21.28 -1.64
CA VAL A 204 27.22 -20.83 -1.62
C VAL A 204 27.04 -19.79 -0.52
N VAL A 205 26.54 -18.61 -0.89
CA VAL A 205 26.11 -17.60 0.08
C VAL A 205 24.60 -17.49 0.08
N TYR A 206 23.97 -17.89 1.19
CA TYR A 206 22.53 -17.70 1.42
C TYR A 206 22.32 -16.46 2.26
N GLY A 207 21.63 -15.45 1.74
CA GLY A 207 21.27 -14.24 2.49
C GLY A 207 19.77 -14.02 2.60
N SER A 208 19.36 -13.27 3.62
CA SER A 208 17.97 -12.99 4.00
C SER A 208 17.58 -11.51 3.92
N TYR A 209 18.53 -10.62 3.61
CA TYR A 209 18.40 -9.20 3.27
C TYR A 209 17.03 -8.57 3.63
N PRO A 210 16.77 -8.27 4.91
CA PRO A 210 15.58 -7.51 5.28
C PRO A 210 15.75 -6.08 4.77
N GLU A 211 14.83 -5.66 3.91
CA GLU A 211 14.84 -4.37 3.22
C GLU A 211 13.74 -3.47 3.78
N GLN A 212 14.12 -2.25 4.17
CA GLN A 212 13.20 -1.23 4.65
C GLN A 212 13.35 0.03 3.80
N MET A 213 12.22 0.57 3.34
CA MET A 213 12.13 1.90 2.73
C MET A 213 11.25 2.79 3.61
N LYS A 214 11.74 3.99 3.92
CA LYS A 214 10.95 5.09 4.47
C LYS A 214 10.91 6.21 3.45
N ALA A 215 9.78 6.90 3.34
CA ALA A 215 9.66 8.09 2.52
C ALA A 215 8.90 9.18 3.27
N ALA A 216 9.29 10.43 3.04
CA ALA A 216 8.58 11.62 3.46
C ALA A 216 8.37 12.50 2.23
N PHE A 217 7.20 13.11 2.12
CA PHE A 217 6.86 13.97 0.99
C PHE A 217 6.07 15.19 1.42
N PHE A 218 6.22 16.25 0.62
CA PHE A 218 5.44 17.47 0.70
C PHE A 218 5.03 17.87 -0.71
N LYS A 219 3.76 18.20 -0.93
CA LYS A 219 3.21 18.46 -2.26
C LYS A 219 2.17 19.56 -2.23
N GLY A 220 2.19 20.41 -3.24
CA GLY A 220 1.12 21.34 -3.55
C GLY A 220 0.45 20.99 -4.87
N SER A 221 -0.85 21.22 -4.96
CA SER A 221 -1.60 21.12 -6.19
C SER A 221 -2.65 22.22 -6.33
N TYR A 222 -3.00 22.49 -7.59
CA TYR A 222 -4.03 23.46 -7.94
C TYR A 222 -5.01 22.83 -8.94
N SER A 223 -6.31 22.96 -8.67
CA SER A 223 -7.36 22.45 -9.54
C SER A 223 -7.48 23.28 -10.82
N ALA A 224 -6.80 22.84 -11.88
CA ALA A 224 -6.86 23.50 -13.19
C ALA A 224 -8.27 23.40 -13.81
N LEU A 225 -8.90 22.24 -13.70
CA LEU A 225 -10.32 22.04 -14.06
C LEU A 225 -11.08 21.56 -12.84
N SER A 226 -12.25 22.16 -12.60
CA SER A 226 -13.06 21.86 -11.42
C SER A 226 -14.54 21.94 -11.74
N ARG A 227 -15.27 20.90 -11.40
CA ARG A 227 -16.73 20.85 -11.31
C ARG A 227 -17.11 20.34 -9.92
N SER A 228 -18.40 20.34 -9.58
CA SER A 228 -18.88 19.90 -8.26
C SER A 228 -18.42 18.49 -7.86
N ASN A 229 -18.27 17.60 -8.84
CA ASN A 229 -17.91 16.19 -8.65
C ASN A 229 -16.59 15.77 -9.33
N PHE A 230 -15.85 16.70 -9.94
CA PHE A 230 -14.67 16.38 -10.74
C PHE A 230 -13.56 17.40 -10.56
N GLU A 231 -12.32 16.92 -10.51
CA GLU A 231 -11.12 17.75 -10.45
C GLU A 231 -10.00 17.18 -11.32
N LEU A 232 -9.36 18.04 -12.10
CA LEU A 232 -8.05 17.78 -12.71
C LEU A 232 -7.05 18.78 -12.14
N TYR A 233 -5.95 18.28 -11.59
CA TYR A 233 -4.97 19.11 -10.91
C TYR A 233 -3.53 18.71 -11.29
N PRO A 234 -2.71 19.64 -11.81
CA PRO A 234 -1.26 19.47 -11.74
C PRO A 234 -0.78 19.53 -10.28
N SER A 235 0.35 18.88 -10.02
CA SER A 235 1.02 18.89 -8.72
C SER A 235 2.53 19.11 -8.86
N ILE A 236 3.09 19.73 -7.83
CA ILE A 236 4.54 19.84 -7.64
C ILE A 236 4.87 19.49 -6.20
N GLY A 237 5.93 18.75 -5.99
CA GLY A 237 6.30 18.29 -4.66
C GLY A 237 7.77 18.04 -4.48
N TYR A 238 8.08 17.63 -3.26
CA TYR A 238 9.38 17.25 -2.78
C TYR A 238 9.25 15.90 -2.09
N ILE A 239 10.21 15.01 -2.33
CA ILE A 239 10.24 13.68 -1.74
C ILE A 239 11.66 13.38 -1.25
N ARG A 240 11.72 12.75 -0.08
CA ARG A 240 12.94 12.16 0.47
C ARG A 240 12.67 10.71 0.81
N THR A 241 13.57 9.83 0.42
CA THR A 241 13.55 8.41 0.78
C THR A 241 14.78 8.03 1.58
N TRP A 242 14.63 7.04 2.43
CA TRP A 242 15.70 6.39 3.16
C TRP A 242 15.51 4.89 3.05
N ASN A 243 16.54 4.20 2.57
CA ASN A 243 16.53 2.75 2.44
C ASN A 243 17.58 2.16 3.37
N ARG A 244 17.26 1.02 3.98
CA ARG A 244 18.19 0.31 4.84
C ARG A 244 18.03 -1.19 4.66
N THR A 245 19.17 -1.88 4.64
CA THR A 245 19.27 -3.33 4.72
C THR A 245 20.31 -3.68 5.77
N LYS A 246 20.01 -4.63 6.65
CA LYS A 246 20.96 -5.19 7.62
C LYS A 246 20.73 -6.68 7.73
N ASP A 247 21.61 -7.45 7.09
CA ASP A 247 21.64 -8.90 7.18
C ASP A 247 22.88 -9.33 7.97
N SER A 248 22.66 -9.95 9.13
CA SER A 248 23.72 -10.55 9.95
C SER A 248 23.63 -12.08 10.01
N HIS A 249 22.77 -12.67 9.16
CA HIS A 249 22.47 -14.09 9.17
C HIS A 249 22.81 -14.76 7.83
N SER A 250 23.43 -14.04 6.90
CA SER A 250 23.88 -14.67 5.68
C SER A 250 24.92 -15.75 6.00
N GLN A 251 24.71 -16.94 5.45
CA GLN A 251 25.56 -18.11 5.64
C GLN A 251 26.43 -18.31 4.41
N VAL A 252 27.68 -18.69 4.64
CA VAL A 252 28.64 -19.04 3.62
C VAL A 252 28.98 -20.51 3.79
N PHE A 253 28.88 -21.28 2.72
CA PHE A 253 29.11 -22.72 2.76
C PHE A 253 29.74 -23.22 1.47
N GLN A 254 30.81 -23.99 1.60
CA GLN A 254 31.37 -24.84 0.54
C GLN A 254 31.54 -26.24 1.13
N PRO A 255 31.00 -27.29 0.47
CA PRO A 255 31.18 -28.67 0.93
C PRO A 255 32.63 -28.98 1.26
N ASP A 256 32.88 -29.53 2.44
CA ASP A 256 34.18 -30.02 2.95
C ASP A 256 35.33 -29.00 2.96
N SER A 257 35.07 -27.74 2.62
CA SER A 257 36.11 -26.75 2.33
C SER A 257 35.97 -25.47 3.13
N VAL A 258 34.76 -24.88 3.20
CA VAL A 258 34.59 -23.54 3.79
C VAL A 258 33.27 -23.43 4.57
N GLY A 259 33.33 -22.93 5.80
CA GLY A 259 32.16 -22.55 6.58
C GLY A 259 32.29 -21.12 7.10
N GLY A 260 31.23 -20.32 6.99
CA GLY A 260 31.32 -18.92 7.38
C GLY A 260 30.00 -18.16 7.45
N LYS A 261 30.12 -16.85 7.66
CA LYS A 261 29.03 -15.90 7.72
C LYS A 261 29.38 -14.64 6.94
N SER A 262 28.37 -13.99 6.40
CA SER A 262 28.49 -12.68 5.77
C SER A 262 27.58 -11.70 6.51
N ASN A 263 28.13 -10.60 6.99
CA ASN A 263 27.34 -9.48 7.46
C ASN A 263 27.24 -8.47 6.33
N PHE A 264 26.04 -8.09 5.94
CA PHE A 264 25.78 -7.13 4.88
C PHE A 264 24.91 -6.00 5.42
N GLN A 265 25.41 -4.76 5.29
CA GLN A 265 24.69 -3.57 5.70
C GLN A 265 24.69 -2.58 4.56
N ALA A 266 23.54 -1.99 4.29
CA ALA A 266 23.44 -0.91 3.33
C ALA A 266 22.49 0.16 3.83
N SER A 267 22.80 1.41 3.48
CA SER A 267 21.89 2.53 3.67
C SER A 267 21.94 3.46 2.48
N GLU A 268 20.80 4.02 2.10
CA GLU A 268 20.69 4.99 1.01
C GLU A 268 19.76 6.11 1.45
N SER A 269 20.05 7.34 1.03
CA SER A 269 19.10 8.45 1.13
C SER A 269 19.02 9.17 -0.19
N LEU A 270 17.83 9.20 -0.80
CA LEU A 270 17.56 9.97 -2.01
C LEU A 270 16.66 11.14 -1.67
N ILE A 271 16.87 12.26 -2.35
CA ILE A 271 16.10 13.48 -2.16
C ILE A 271 15.88 14.18 -3.49
N GLY A 272 14.69 14.74 -3.70
CA GLY A 272 14.37 15.34 -4.97
C GLY A 272 12.97 15.91 -5.10
N THR A 273 12.64 16.29 -6.32
CA THR A 273 11.38 16.93 -6.68
C THR A 273 10.46 15.99 -7.43
N SER A 274 9.15 16.20 -7.30
CA SER A 274 8.12 15.55 -8.09
C SER A 274 7.31 16.57 -8.87
N VAL A 275 6.90 16.20 -10.09
CA VAL A 275 5.93 16.96 -10.91
C VAL A 275 4.92 15.97 -11.44
N GLY A 276 3.64 16.26 -11.30
CA GLY A 276 2.61 15.30 -11.63
C GLY A 276 1.28 15.90 -12.04
N ILE A 277 0.35 14.98 -12.30
CA ILE A 277 -1.03 15.24 -12.64
C ILE A 277 -1.91 14.24 -11.91
N GLY A 278 -2.97 14.73 -11.30
CA GLY A 278 -3.95 13.93 -10.61
C GLY A 278 -5.36 14.26 -11.05
N PHE A 279 -6.22 13.28 -10.87
CA PHE A 279 -7.65 13.36 -11.16
C PHE A 279 -8.39 13.01 -9.88
N ALA A 280 -9.52 13.66 -9.60
CA ALA A 280 -10.44 13.25 -8.55
C ALA A 280 -11.86 13.22 -9.11
N TYR A 281 -12.61 12.16 -8.80
CA TYR A 281 -14.02 12.06 -9.14
C TYR A 281 -14.84 11.61 -7.94
N LEU A 282 -15.91 12.36 -7.63
CA LEU A 282 -16.81 12.13 -6.51
C LEU A 282 -18.12 11.47 -7.00
N PHE A 283 -18.36 10.22 -6.62
CA PHE A 283 -19.58 9.47 -6.91
C PHE A 283 -20.56 9.53 -5.73
N GLY A 284 -21.81 9.93 -6.00
CA GLY A 284 -22.93 9.84 -5.04
C GLY A 284 -22.64 10.52 -3.70
N SER A 285 -21.92 11.64 -3.75
CA SER A 285 -21.28 12.38 -2.65
C SER A 285 -20.31 11.58 -1.76
N LYS A 286 -20.46 10.27 -1.59
CA LYS A 286 -19.77 9.46 -0.55
C LYS A 286 -18.49 8.77 -1.01
N PHE A 287 -18.28 8.58 -2.31
CA PHE A 287 -17.11 7.87 -2.82
C PHE A 287 -16.24 8.79 -3.66
N GLU A 288 -14.92 8.81 -3.45
CA GLU A 288 -13.96 9.53 -4.28
C GLU A 288 -12.91 8.57 -4.83
N VAL A 289 -12.69 8.61 -6.14
CA VAL A 289 -11.57 7.93 -6.80
C VAL A 289 -10.55 8.96 -7.21
N ARG A 290 -9.29 8.74 -6.83
CA ARG A 290 -8.19 9.68 -7.02
C ARG A 290 -6.93 9.00 -7.58
N PRO A 291 -6.82 8.84 -8.91
CA PRO A 291 -5.56 8.43 -9.53
C PRO A 291 -4.60 9.62 -9.67
N GLU A 292 -3.32 9.33 -9.55
CA GLU A 292 -2.26 10.33 -9.65
C GLU A 292 -1.00 9.73 -10.27
N PHE A 293 -0.34 10.53 -11.11
CA PHE A 293 0.88 10.15 -11.80
C PHE A 293 1.91 11.27 -11.66
N GLU A 294 3.11 10.94 -11.22
CA GLU A 294 4.18 11.91 -10.99
C GLU A 294 5.49 11.40 -11.59
N THR A 295 6.30 12.31 -12.10
CA THR A 295 7.70 12.07 -12.45
C THR A 295 8.58 12.57 -11.32
N LEU A 296 9.62 11.82 -10.98
CA LEU A 296 10.55 12.08 -9.89
C LEU A 296 11.95 12.35 -10.45
N THR A 297 12.63 13.37 -9.93
CA THR A 297 14.06 13.60 -10.15
C THR A 297 14.74 13.73 -8.80
N MET A 298 15.59 12.78 -8.48
CA MET A 298 16.22 12.64 -7.17
C MET A 298 17.74 12.50 -7.31
N LYS A 299 18.45 12.81 -6.24
CA LYS A 299 19.87 12.53 -6.07
C LYS A 299 20.13 12.10 -4.64
N GLY A 300 21.24 11.43 -4.39
CA GLY A 300 21.58 11.02 -3.05
C GLY A 300 22.76 10.08 -3.02
N SER A 301 23.05 9.56 -1.84
CA SER A 301 24.19 8.68 -1.61
C SER A 301 23.75 7.36 -1.00
N GLN A 302 24.58 6.35 -1.20
CA GLN A 302 24.45 5.02 -0.64
C GLN A 302 25.78 4.62 0.00
N SER A 303 25.71 3.96 1.14
CA SER A 303 26.82 3.22 1.72
C SER A 303 26.49 1.73 1.77
N ILE A 304 27.50 0.91 1.51
CA ILE A 304 27.45 -0.54 1.64
C ILE A 304 28.67 -0.96 2.45
N HIS A 305 28.44 -1.80 3.45
CA HIS A 305 29.45 -2.41 4.27
C HIS A 305 29.20 -3.92 4.27
N GLN A 306 30.21 -4.69 3.88
CA GLN A 306 30.17 -6.14 3.96
C GLN A 306 31.36 -6.64 4.76
N ASP A 307 31.08 -7.45 5.79
CA ASP A 307 32.10 -8.27 6.44
C ASP A 307 31.87 -9.72 6.05
N TYR A 308 32.80 -10.27 5.29
CA TYR A 308 32.82 -11.69 5.02
C TYR A 308 33.79 -12.36 5.99
N THR A 309 33.32 -13.37 6.74
CA THR A 309 34.17 -14.17 7.64
C THR A 309 33.97 -15.64 7.32
N ALA A 310 35.05 -16.34 6.96
CA ALA A 310 34.97 -17.78 6.77
C ALA A 310 36.24 -18.50 7.23
N ILE A 311 36.10 -19.81 7.43
CA ILE A 311 37.13 -20.70 7.91
C ILE A 311 37.28 -21.83 6.89
N PHE A 312 38.52 -22.08 6.44
CA PHE A 312 38.83 -23.31 5.72
C PHE A 312 38.73 -24.51 6.67
N LEU A 313 37.92 -25.50 6.30
CA LEU A 313 37.66 -26.70 7.08
C LEU A 313 38.74 -27.78 6.88
N ALA A 314 39.63 -27.61 5.89
CA ALA A 314 40.80 -28.44 5.69
C ALA A 314 42.01 -27.89 6.49
N PRO A 315 42.82 -28.74 7.15
CA PRO A 315 44.05 -28.31 7.80
C PRO A 315 45.09 -27.75 6.79
N PRO A 316 45.80 -26.66 7.12
CA PRO A 316 45.66 -25.86 8.34
C PRO A 316 44.40 -24.97 8.32
N PHE A 317 43.61 -25.03 9.40
CA PHE A 317 42.43 -24.20 9.55
C PHE A 317 42.83 -22.72 9.48
N THR A 318 42.37 -22.02 8.45
CA THR A 318 42.70 -20.61 8.23
C THR A 318 41.42 -19.79 8.29
N LEU A 319 41.40 -18.82 9.21
CA LEU A 319 40.35 -17.80 9.31
C LEU A 319 40.68 -16.67 8.33
N PHE A 320 39.71 -16.27 7.52
CA PHE A 320 39.82 -15.08 6.69
C PHE A 320 38.64 -14.14 6.90
N VAL A 321 38.97 -12.86 7.04
CA VAL A 321 38.02 -11.76 7.20
C VAL A 321 38.27 -10.76 6.09
N LEU A 322 37.23 -10.47 5.29
CA LEU A 322 37.29 -9.55 4.16
C LEU A 322 36.24 -8.45 4.38
N PRO A 323 36.61 -7.35 5.07
CA PRO A 323 35.76 -6.18 5.16
C PRO A 323 35.80 -5.42 3.84
N ALA A 324 34.66 -4.88 3.40
CA ALA A 324 34.58 -4.07 2.22
C ALA A 324 33.55 -2.95 2.39
N ASP A 325 34.03 -1.70 2.28
CA ASP A 325 33.23 -0.49 2.36
C ASP A 325 33.13 0.17 0.99
N TYR A 326 31.89 0.44 0.57
CA TYR A 326 31.58 1.14 -0.66
C TYR A 326 30.69 2.34 -0.35
N SER A 327 30.93 3.42 -1.09
CA SER A 327 30.02 4.56 -1.15
C SER A 327 29.71 4.88 -2.60
N PHE A 328 28.47 5.23 -2.89
CA PHE A 328 28.01 5.54 -4.23
C PHE A 328 27.12 6.78 -4.22
N ASP A 329 27.41 7.71 -5.11
CA ASP A 329 26.58 8.86 -5.37
C ASP A 329 25.70 8.62 -6.59
N TRP A 330 24.41 8.83 -6.40
CA TRP A 330 23.37 8.50 -7.36
C TRP A 330 22.63 9.74 -7.84
N LYS A 331 22.33 9.76 -9.14
CA LYS A 331 21.15 10.45 -9.67
C LYS A 331 20.10 9.40 -9.98
N ALA A 332 18.84 9.67 -9.64
CA ALA A 332 17.72 8.79 -9.90
C ALA A 332 16.59 9.53 -10.62
N LYS A 333 16.08 8.95 -11.69
CA LYS A 333 14.87 9.41 -12.39
C LYS A 333 13.79 8.37 -12.22
N GLY A 334 12.60 8.78 -11.82
CA GLY A 334 11.54 7.84 -11.48
C GLY A 334 10.14 8.31 -11.83
N THR A 335 9.20 7.44 -11.52
CA THR A 335 7.77 7.62 -11.69
C THR A 335 7.05 7.13 -10.44
N HIS A 336 6.00 7.83 -10.06
CA HIS A 336 5.09 7.45 -8.99
C HIS A 336 3.67 7.39 -9.55
N THR A 337 3.00 6.26 -9.33
CA THR A 337 1.59 6.05 -9.67
C THR A 337 0.83 5.75 -8.39
N SER A 338 -0.21 6.53 -8.10
CA SER A 338 -1.08 6.33 -6.96
C SER A 338 -2.52 6.14 -7.42
N LEU A 339 -3.27 5.27 -6.74
CA LEU A 339 -4.72 5.15 -6.87
C LEU A 339 -5.31 5.09 -5.47
N LYS A 340 -6.11 6.09 -5.11
CA LYS A 340 -6.82 6.12 -3.83
C LYS A 340 -8.32 6.06 -4.08
N LEU A 341 -8.99 5.07 -3.50
CA LEU A 341 -10.46 5.02 -3.38
C LEU A 341 -10.82 5.37 -1.95
N SER A 342 -11.64 6.40 -1.76
CA SER A 342 -12.08 6.88 -0.45
C SER A 342 -13.60 6.75 -0.32
N TYR A 343 -14.07 6.27 0.82
CA TYR A 343 -15.45 6.29 1.26
C TYR A 343 -15.59 7.22 2.45
N PHE A 344 -16.45 8.22 2.36
CA PHE A 344 -16.62 9.21 3.41
C PHE A 344 -17.88 8.90 4.21
N TRP A 345 -17.64 8.48 5.45
CA TRP A 345 -18.68 8.21 6.42
C TRP A 345 -19.01 9.49 7.23
N LYS A 346 -19.78 9.32 8.30
CA LYS A 346 -20.39 10.38 9.10
C LYS A 346 -19.32 11.07 9.95
N MET A 347 -19.62 12.29 10.39
CA MET A 347 -18.79 13.04 11.34
C MET A 347 -17.34 13.26 10.86
N GLY A 348 -17.16 13.40 9.54
CA GLY A 348 -15.85 13.60 8.93
C GLY A 348 -14.92 12.38 9.01
N ILE A 349 -15.42 11.18 9.32
CA ILE A 349 -14.61 9.96 9.25
C ILE A 349 -14.66 9.42 7.82
N GLY A 350 -13.52 9.09 7.24
CA GLY A 350 -13.43 8.43 5.94
C GLY A 350 -12.58 7.17 5.99
N PHE A 351 -12.84 6.23 5.10
CA PHE A 351 -12.09 5.01 4.91
C PHE A 351 -11.47 5.05 3.52
N PHE A 352 -10.31 4.45 3.33
CA PHE A 352 -9.71 4.40 2.01
C PHE A 352 -8.97 3.10 1.74
N ILE A 353 -8.86 2.80 0.45
CA ILE A 353 -7.93 1.83 -0.11
C ILE A 353 -6.97 2.61 -0.99
N LYS A 354 -5.66 2.40 -0.83
CA LYS A 354 -4.62 3.09 -1.58
C LYS A 354 -3.65 2.09 -2.18
N TYR A 355 -3.41 2.21 -3.48
CA TYR A 355 -2.31 1.59 -4.18
C TYR A 355 -1.26 2.65 -4.47
N ASP A 356 -0.01 2.38 -4.14
CA ASP A 356 1.14 3.21 -4.54
C ASP A 356 2.17 2.33 -5.26
N SER A 357 2.74 2.86 -6.35
CA SER A 357 3.84 2.24 -7.08
C SER A 357 4.88 3.29 -7.45
N TYR A 358 6.06 3.15 -6.85
CA TYR A 358 7.23 3.91 -7.20
C TYR A 358 8.19 3.04 -8.02
N GLN A 359 8.79 3.64 -9.04
CA GLN A 359 9.86 3.03 -9.80
C GLN A 359 10.88 4.10 -10.15
N TRP A 360 12.17 3.82 -9.97
CA TRP A 360 13.22 4.75 -10.38
C TRP A 360 14.44 4.01 -10.93
N LYS A 361 15.10 4.64 -11.89
CA LYS A 361 16.34 4.21 -12.52
C LYS A 361 17.48 5.05 -11.99
N TYR A 362 18.57 4.40 -11.63
CA TYR A 362 19.75 5.02 -11.07
C TYR A 362 20.80 5.29 -12.16
N SER A 363 21.60 6.32 -11.94
CA SER A 363 22.76 6.67 -12.75
C SER A 363 23.89 7.07 -11.81
N LEU A 364 24.94 6.25 -11.78
CA LEU A 364 26.09 6.44 -10.90
C LEU A 364 26.82 7.74 -11.29
N GLN A 365 26.97 8.64 -10.33
CA GLN A 365 27.72 9.88 -10.48
C GLN A 365 29.15 9.71 -10.01
N ASP A 366 29.33 9.09 -8.85
CA ASP A 366 30.63 8.83 -8.25
C ASP A 366 30.59 7.68 -7.26
N GLY A 367 31.75 7.22 -6.78
CA GLY A 367 31.82 6.24 -5.71
C GLY A 367 33.22 5.98 -5.20
N SER A 368 33.31 5.35 -4.03
CA SER A 368 34.56 4.87 -3.43
C SER A 368 34.69 3.37 -3.65
N PHE A 369 35.82 2.94 -4.22
CA PHE A 369 36.06 1.55 -4.58
C PHE A 369 37.28 1.02 -3.81
N PRO A 370 37.09 0.12 -2.83
CA PRO A 370 38.18 -0.39 -2.01
C PRO A 370 39.19 -1.17 -2.87
N ILE A 371 40.45 -0.99 -2.52
CA ILE A 371 41.58 -1.72 -3.09
C ILE A 371 41.95 -2.79 -2.09
N THR A 372 42.11 -4.01 -2.58
CA THR A 372 42.65 -5.11 -1.79
C THR A 372 44.17 -5.00 -1.86
N LEU A 373 44.82 -4.66 -0.75
CA LEU A 373 46.28 -4.63 -0.65
C LEU A 373 46.76 -5.97 -0.08
N SER A 374 47.81 -6.52 -0.66
CA SER A 374 48.54 -7.62 -0.05
C SER A 374 49.47 -7.04 1.03
N LEU A 375 49.65 -7.75 2.14
CA LEU A 375 50.55 -7.31 3.23
C LEU A 375 52.00 -7.13 2.75
N ASP A 376 52.39 -7.81 1.67
CA ASP A 376 53.73 -7.79 1.09
C ASP A 376 53.87 -6.81 -0.09
N SER A 377 52.81 -6.09 -0.48
CA SER A 377 52.86 -5.15 -1.60
C SER A 377 53.16 -3.72 -1.15
N ASP A 378 53.99 -3.01 -1.92
CA ASP A 378 54.20 -1.57 -1.75
C ASP A 378 52.86 -0.81 -1.81
N PRO A 379 52.70 0.27 -1.02
CA PRO A 379 51.49 1.07 -1.06
C PRO A 379 51.31 1.69 -2.44
N PRO A 380 50.07 1.70 -2.99
CA PRO A 380 49.81 2.22 -4.32
C PRO A 380 50.11 3.73 -4.39
N THR A 381 50.69 4.14 -5.51
CA THR A 381 50.91 5.56 -5.84
C THR A 381 49.58 6.29 -6.06
N LEU A 382 49.59 7.61 -5.92
CA LEU A 382 48.39 8.43 -6.18
C LEU A 382 47.85 8.22 -7.61
N SER A 383 48.73 8.09 -8.61
CA SER A 383 48.34 7.81 -10.00
C SER A 383 47.63 6.47 -10.15
N GLU A 384 48.09 5.42 -9.44
CA GLU A 384 47.45 4.11 -9.46
C GLU A 384 46.09 4.15 -8.77
N LEU A 385 45.97 4.86 -7.64
CA LEU A 385 44.70 5.09 -6.95
C LEU A 385 43.67 5.83 -7.82
N VAL A 386 44.11 6.84 -8.56
CA VAL A 386 43.24 7.61 -9.47
C VAL A 386 42.81 6.75 -10.65
N SER A 387 43.75 6.04 -11.28
CA SER A 387 43.45 5.13 -12.40
C SER A 387 42.50 4.00 -11.98
N TRP A 388 42.71 3.43 -10.78
CA TRP A 388 41.82 2.44 -10.18
C TRP A 388 40.41 2.99 -10.02
N ASN A 389 40.24 4.11 -9.30
CA ASN A 389 38.91 4.67 -9.07
C ASN A 389 38.20 5.05 -10.38
N PHE A 390 38.92 5.62 -11.34
CA PHE A 390 38.35 5.94 -12.66
C PHE A 390 37.88 4.68 -13.38
N SER A 391 38.69 3.63 -13.42
CA SER A 391 38.36 2.37 -14.08
C SER A 391 37.16 1.68 -13.40
N GLN A 392 37.17 1.57 -12.07
CA GLN A 392 36.07 0.98 -11.30
C GLN A 392 34.77 1.77 -11.47
N LYS A 393 34.85 3.11 -11.54
CA LYS A 393 33.69 3.96 -11.84
C LYS A 393 33.09 3.66 -13.21
N LEU A 394 33.91 3.55 -14.25
CA LEU A 394 33.44 3.21 -15.60
C LEU A 394 32.77 1.83 -15.62
N LEU A 395 33.35 0.84 -14.95
CA LEU A 395 32.76 -0.50 -14.81
C LEU A 395 31.40 -0.43 -14.11
N ALA A 396 31.34 0.25 -12.96
CA ALA A 396 30.12 0.39 -12.20
C ALA A 396 29.00 1.13 -12.99
N GLN A 397 29.36 2.07 -13.86
CA GLN A 397 28.42 2.76 -14.75
C GLN A 397 27.78 1.87 -15.83
N THR A 398 28.37 0.72 -16.15
CA THR A 398 27.78 -0.26 -17.10
C THR A 398 26.57 -1.01 -16.50
N ILE A 399 26.38 -0.94 -15.19
CA ILE A 399 25.38 -1.73 -14.49
C ILE A 399 24.07 -0.97 -14.40
N ASN A 400 23.03 -1.56 -14.96
CA ASN A 400 21.67 -1.03 -14.84
C ASN A 400 21.14 -1.24 -13.42
N ALA A 401 21.08 -0.16 -12.64
CA ALA A 401 20.49 -0.15 -11.30
C ALA A 401 19.07 0.42 -11.33
N THR A 402 18.11 -0.32 -10.78
CA THR A 402 16.69 0.07 -10.71
C THR A 402 16.08 -0.27 -9.36
N GLY A 403 15.27 0.64 -8.83
CA GLY A 403 14.51 0.45 -7.60
C GLY A 403 13.01 0.45 -7.88
N LYS A 404 12.26 -0.34 -7.11
CA LYS A 404 10.80 -0.39 -7.18
C LYS A 404 10.21 -0.53 -5.78
N ALA A 405 9.16 0.21 -5.49
CA ALA A 405 8.39 0.07 -4.26
C ALA A 405 6.90 0.01 -4.63
N THR A 406 6.17 -0.97 -4.10
CA THR A 406 4.73 -1.07 -4.30
C THR A 406 4.03 -1.37 -2.98
N SER A 407 2.85 -0.81 -2.78
CA SER A 407 2.05 -1.08 -1.59
C SER A 407 0.56 -1.03 -1.88
N ILE A 408 -0.19 -1.87 -1.18
CA ILE A 408 -1.65 -1.77 -1.05
C ILE A 408 -1.95 -1.53 0.43
N GLN A 409 -2.67 -0.46 0.72
CA GLN A 409 -2.97 -0.02 2.08
C GLN A 409 -4.47 0.20 2.25
N PHE A 410 -4.96 -0.13 3.44
CA PHE A 410 -6.29 0.22 3.93
C PHE A 410 -6.12 1.23 5.06
N GLY A 411 -6.99 2.22 5.12
CA GLY A 411 -6.80 3.27 6.11
C GLY A 411 -8.05 4.03 6.48
N VAL A 412 -7.87 4.88 7.47
CA VAL A 412 -8.87 5.77 8.02
C VAL A 412 -8.40 7.21 7.88
N SER A 413 -9.35 8.12 7.78
CA SER A 413 -9.12 9.54 7.70
C SER A 413 -10.11 10.30 8.56
N LYS A 414 -9.67 11.44 9.08
CA LYS A 414 -10.49 12.37 9.84
C LYS A 414 -10.41 13.75 9.20
N THR A 415 -11.57 14.27 8.82
CA THR A 415 -11.75 15.61 8.30
C THR A 415 -12.11 16.58 9.42
N LEU A 416 -11.34 17.66 9.51
CA LEU A 416 -11.66 18.85 10.29
C LEU A 416 -12.17 19.90 9.31
N ASN A 417 -13.47 20.18 9.36
CA ASN A 417 -14.13 21.08 8.42
C ASN A 417 -14.08 22.53 8.90
N PHE A 418 -13.74 23.44 7.99
CA PHE A 418 -13.77 24.88 8.18
C PHE A 418 -14.65 25.59 7.12
N GLY A 419 -15.29 24.80 6.24
CA GLY A 419 -16.12 25.28 5.14
C GLY A 419 -17.57 24.81 5.26
N PRO A 420 -18.32 24.87 4.15
CA PRO A 420 -19.72 24.44 4.13
C PRO A 420 -19.90 22.97 4.55
N GLU A 421 -21.06 22.67 5.11
CA GLU A 421 -21.47 21.33 5.54
C GLU A 421 -22.65 20.83 4.72
N GLU A 422 -22.66 19.53 4.43
CA GLU A 422 -23.77 18.82 3.79
C GLU A 422 -24.38 17.78 4.76
N ASN A 423 -25.68 17.55 4.63
CA ASN A 423 -26.38 16.49 5.37
C ASN A 423 -25.99 15.12 4.81
N TYR A 424 -25.80 14.12 5.68
CA TYR A 424 -25.37 12.77 5.31
C TYR A 424 -26.42 11.92 4.59
#